data_AF-A0A924MBI4-F1
#
_entry.id   AF-A0A924MBI4-F1
#
_cell.length_a   1.000
_cell.length_b   1.000
_cell.length_c   1.000
_cell.angle_alpha   90.00
_cell.angle_beta   90.00
_cell.angle_gamma   90.00
#
_symmetry.space_group_name_H-M   'P 1'
#
loop_
_entity.id
_entity.type
_entity.pdbx_description
1 polymer ?
#
loop_
_entity_poly.entity_id
_entity_poly.type
_entity_poly.pdbx_seq_one_letter_code
_entity_poly.pdbx_strand_id
1 'polypeptide(L)' 'FLKISESAISNPETIKMLKKVGFNGFLIGENFMKTDNPGKAMRDFVREI' A
#
# COMPACT_ATOMS: atom_id res chain seq x y z
N PHE A 1 -2.88 -19.72 3.93
CA PHE A 1 -3.11 -19.07 2.63
C PHE A 1 -2.69 -17.60 2.77
N LEU A 2 -1.80 -17.09 1.92
CA LEU A 2 -1.36 -15.69 1.96
C LEU A 2 -2.22 -14.89 0.99
N LYS A 3 -2.96 -13.89 1.50
CA LYS A 3 -3.78 -13.02 0.64
C LYS A 3 -3.02 -11.74 0.31
N ILE A 4 -2.79 -11.49 -0.98
CA ILE A 4 -2.14 -10.29 -1.50
C ILE A 4 -3.15 -9.48 -2.30
N SER A 5 -3.15 -8.16 -2.12
CA SER A 5 -3.93 -7.22 -2.94
C SER A 5 -3.00 -6.35 -3.77
N GLU A 6 -3.28 -6.24 -5.08
CA GLU A 6 -2.40 -5.58 -6.06
C GLU A 6 -2.99 -4.29 -6.67
N SER A 7 -4.25 -3.95 -6.37
CA SER A 7 -4.96 -2.84 -7.01
C SER A 7 -5.76 -2.01 -6.00
N ALA A 8 -5.98 -0.73 -6.33
CA ALA A 8 -6.76 0.25 -5.54
C ALA A 8 -6.19 0.65 -4.17
N ILE A 9 -4.88 0.50 -3.96
CA ILE A 9 -4.21 0.86 -2.71
C ILE A 9 -3.45 2.18 -2.89
N SER A 10 -4.18 3.29 -2.89
CA SER A 10 -3.60 4.63 -2.88
C SER A 10 -3.69 5.32 -1.51
N ASN A 11 -4.45 4.74 -0.57
CA ASN A 11 -4.71 5.31 0.75
C ASN A 11 -4.31 4.31 1.87
N PRO A 12 -3.57 4.74 2.91
CA PRO A 12 -3.27 3.92 4.08
C PRO A 12 -4.52 3.33 4.78
N GLU A 13 -5.66 4.02 4.75
CA GLU A 13 -6.91 3.54 5.34
C GLU A 13 -7.44 2.28 4.64
N THR A 14 -7.27 2.20 3.31
CA THR A 14 -7.61 0.99 2.54
C THR A 14 -6.79 -0.21 3.00
N ILE A 15 -5.50 -0.01 3.31
CA ILE A 15 -4.64 -1.06 3.84
C ILE A 15 -5.11 -1.53 5.21
N LYS A 16 -5.47 -0.60 6.10
CA LYS A 16 -5.99 -0.95 7.43
C LYS A 16 -7.28 -1.77 7.32
N MET A 17 -8.18 -1.41 6.41
CA MET A 17 -9.39 -2.18 6.14
C MET A 17 -9.07 -3.58 5.58
N LEU A 18 -8.17 -3.67 4.59
CA LEU A 18 -7.79 -4.94 3.97
C LEU A 18 -7.09 -5.89 4.95
N LYS A 19 -6.24 -5.35 5.84
CA LYS A 19 -5.65 -6.11 6.95
C LYS A 19 -6.72 -6.70 7.86
N LYS A 20 -7.77 -5.95 8.19
CA LYS A 20 -8.89 -6.43 9.03
C LYS A 20 -9.67 -7.59 8.38
N VAL A 21 -9.79 -7.62 7.06
CA VAL A 21 -10.44 -8.73 6.33
C VAL A 21 -9.49 -9.87 5.97
N GLY A 22 -8.26 -9.84 6.51
CA GLY A 22 -7.29 -10.94 6.45
C GLY A 22 -6.32 -10.90 5.28
N PHE A 23 -6.09 -9.74 4.66
CA PHE A 23 -4.98 -9.57 3.71
C PHE A 23 -3.65 -9.39 4.44
N ASN A 24 -2.62 -10.05 3.93
CA ASN A 24 -1.30 -10.13 4.56
C ASN A 24 -0.22 -9.37 3.77
N GLY A 25 -0.49 -9.02 2.52
CA GLY A 25 0.46 -8.35 1.64
C GLY A 25 -0.23 -7.41 0.65
N PHE A 26 0.52 -6.42 0.20
CA PHE A 26 0.04 -5.36 -0.68
C PHE A 26 1.10 -5.03 -1.72
N LEU A 27 0.71 -4.99 -2.99
CA LEU A 27 1.57 -4.56 -4.09
C LEU A 27 1.08 -3.20 -4.57
N ILE A 28 1.95 -2.19 -4.49
CA ILE A 28 1.62 -0.80 -4.81
C ILE A 28 2.74 -0.22 -5.67
N GLY A 29 2.46 -0.01 -6.95
CA GLY A 29 3.43 0.55 -7.91
C GLY A 29 3.07 1.97 -8.31
N GLU A 30 1.94 2.12 -9.00
CA GLU A 30 1.51 3.36 -9.66
C GLU A 30 1.52 4.58 -8.71
N ASN A 31 1.07 4.42 -7.46
CA ASN A 31 0.99 5.50 -6.48
C ASN A 31 2.37 6.13 -6.18
N PHE A 32 3.43 5.31 -6.12
CA PHE A 32 4.78 5.79 -5.83
C PHE A 32 5.51 6.25 -7.10
N MET A 33 5.28 5.57 -8.23
CA MET A 33 5.94 5.89 -9.51
C MET A 33 5.52 7.24 -10.09
N LYS A 34 4.40 7.83 -9.64
CA LYS A 34 3.96 9.19 -10.02
C LYS A 34 4.72 10.31 -9.31
N THR A 35 5.57 9.99 -8.35
CA THR A 35 6.32 10.99 -7.57
C THR A 35 7.77 11.07 -8.05
N ASP A 36 8.42 12.24 -7.93
CA ASP A 36 9.84 12.41 -8.24
C ASP A 36 10.76 11.47 -7.43
N ASN A 37 10.32 11.06 -6.24
CA ASN A 37 11.08 10.15 -5.39
C ASN A 37 10.19 9.01 -4.85
N PRO A 38 9.97 7.94 -5.64
CA PRO A 38 9.13 6.82 -5.26
C PRO A 38 9.57 6.16 -3.94
N GLY A 39 10.89 6.10 -3.69
CA GLY A 39 11.43 5.54 -2.45
C GLY A 39 11.09 6.38 -1.21
N LYS A 40 11.06 7.72 -1.33
CA LYS A 40 10.57 8.60 -0.26
C LYS A 40 9.06 8.44 -0.08
N ALA A 41 8.29 8.46 -1.16
CA ALA A 41 6.83 8.30 -1.10
C ALA A 41 6.41 6.96 -0.44
N MET A 42 7.10 5.87 -0.78
CA MET A 42 6.89 4.56 -0.15
C MET A 42 7.22 4.60 1.36
N ARG A 43 8.33 5.22 1.76
CA ARG A 43 8.70 5.33 3.18
C ARG A 43 7.71 6.17 3.98
N ASP A 44 7.26 7.30 3.43
CA ASP A 44 6.27 8.17 4.07
C ASP A 44 4.94 7.41 4.21
N PHE A 45 4.50 6.74 3.16
CA PHE A 45 3.29 5.92 3.17
C PHE A 45 3.33 4.78 4.20
N VAL A 46 4.45 4.07 4.33
CA VAL A 46 4.61 3.00 5.34
C VAL A 46 4.55 3.55 6.77
N ARG A 47 4.93 4.80 7.01
CA ARG A 47 4.81 5.46 8.32
C ARG A 47 3.36 5.81 8.68
N GLU A 48 2.46 5.91 7.70
CA GLU A 48 1.04 6.24 7.89
C GLU A 48 0.13 5.01 8.09
N ILE A 49 0.67 3.80 7.88
CA ILE A 49 -0.02 2.52 8.08
C ILE A 49 0.09 2.05 9.53
#